data_AF-A0A955A0F3-F1
#
_entry.id   AF-A0A955A0F3-F1
#
_cell.length_a   1.000
_cell.length_b   1.000
_cell.length_c   1.000
_cell.angle_alpha   90.00
_cell.angle_beta   90.00
_cell.angle_gamma   90.00
#
_symmetry.space_group_name_H-M   'P 1'
#
loop_
_entity.id
_entity.type
_entity.pdbx_description
1 polymer ?
#
loop_
_entity_poly.entity_id
_entity_poly.type
_entity_poly.pdbx_seq_one_letter_code
_entity_poly.pdbx_strand_id
1 'polypeptide(L)'
;MLRSFAAVSLVAAVVQPGFAQWDPSNGQWGKSDATDLRVMTWNIEDGICSSNDKLDNSGDWNGLVRIVASLQPDVLILQECGDNGGNGTGTGLDSTTTLTTVLDLFFHGGNDPFQGGAVTSYVQQFVPGYDLPNSFVNTTSDG
;
A
#
# COMPACT_ATOMS: atom_id res chain seq x y z
N MET A 1 -23.37 -17.94 66.50
CA MET A 1 -22.78 -18.51 65.26
C MET A 1 -23.56 -17.98 64.06
N LEU A 2 -22.90 -17.88 62.90
CA LEU A 2 -23.24 -17.08 61.70
C LEU A 2 -22.87 -15.59 61.87
N ARG A 3 -21.99 -15.02 61.05
CA ARG A 3 -22.19 -14.50 59.67
C ARG A 3 -20.80 -13.96 59.22
N SER A 4 -20.31 -13.89 57.99
CA SER A 4 -20.88 -13.81 56.64
C SER A 4 -19.77 -14.23 55.64
N PHE A 5 -20.13 -14.89 54.54
CA PHE A 5 -19.26 -15.01 53.36
C PHE A 5 -19.43 -13.75 52.50
N ALA A 6 -18.32 -13.07 52.19
CA ALA A 6 -18.29 -11.97 51.24
C ALA A 6 -18.32 -12.52 49.81
N ALA A 7 -19.32 -12.10 49.02
CA ALA A 7 -19.43 -12.42 47.61
C ALA A 7 -18.50 -11.49 46.81
N VAL A 8 -17.53 -12.08 46.11
CA VAL A 8 -16.72 -11.39 45.09
C VAL A 8 -17.45 -11.52 43.76
N SER A 9 -17.99 -10.41 43.25
CA SER A 9 -18.57 -10.36 41.91
C SER A 9 -17.46 -10.22 40.87
N LEU A 10 -17.24 -11.29 40.10
CA LEU A 10 -16.38 -11.33 38.93
C LEU A 10 -17.12 -10.66 37.75
N VAL A 11 -16.70 -9.47 37.35
CA VAL A 11 -17.17 -8.84 36.11
C VAL A 11 -16.37 -9.42 34.95
N ALA A 12 -16.92 -10.46 34.32
CA ALA A 12 -16.43 -10.95 33.03
C ALA A 12 -16.84 -9.96 31.95
N ALA A 13 -15.92 -9.08 31.55
CA ALA A 13 -16.10 -8.23 30.39
C ALA A 13 -16.21 -9.14 29.15
N VAL A 14 -17.41 -9.21 28.57
CA VAL A 14 -17.65 -9.85 27.28
C VAL A 14 -17.00 -8.96 26.22
N VAL A 15 -15.73 -9.21 25.92
CA VAL A 15 -15.09 -8.64 24.73
C VAL A 15 -15.79 -9.31 23.54
N GLN A 16 -16.76 -8.61 22.94
CA GLN A 16 -17.33 -9.03 21.66
C GLN A 16 -16.15 -9.10 20.67
N PRO A 17 -15.92 -10.22 19.98
CA PRO A 17 -14.93 -10.25 18.92
C PRO A 17 -15.34 -9.18 17.91
N GLY A 18 -14.52 -8.16 17.74
CA GLY A 18 -14.68 -7.27 16.61
C GLY A 18 -14.55 -8.12 15.37
N PHE A 19 -15.65 -8.35 14.66
CA PHE A 19 -15.56 -8.86 13.30
C PHE A 19 -14.68 -7.86 12.57
N ALA A 20 -13.52 -8.32 12.07
CA ALA A 20 -12.79 -7.51 11.12
C ALA A 20 -13.80 -7.18 10.00
N GLN A 21 -14.07 -5.89 9.79
CA GLN A 21 -15.00 -5.43 8.75
C GLN A 21 -14.50 -5.85 7.35
N TRP A 22 -13.24 -6.28 7.27
CA TRP A 22 -12.55 -6.75 6.09
C TRP A 22 -12.12 -8.21 6.25
N ASP A 23 -12.68 -9.08 5.41
CA ASP A 23 -12.42 -10.52 5.35
C ASP A 23 -12.15 -10.96 3.89
N PRO A 24 -10.97 -10.60 3.37
CA PRO A 24 -10.61 -10.89 1.99
C PRO A 24 -10.49 -12.41 1.75
N SER A 25 -10.15 -13.18 2.78
CA SER A 25 -10.11 -14.65 2.75
C SER A 25 -11.47 -15.29 2.49
N ASN A 26 -12.57 -14.68 2.93
CA ASN A 26 -13.94 -15.15 2.67
C ASN A 26 -14.60 -14.40 1.50
N GLY A 27 -13.80 -13.92 0.54
CA GLY A 27 -14.29 -13.41 -0.73
C GLY A 27 -14.66 -11.92 -0.74
N GLN A 28 -14.48 -11.17 0.36
CA GLN A 28 -14.73 -9.72 0.37
C GLN A 28 -13.72 -8.92 -0.50
N TRP A 29 -12.68 -9.59 -0.99
CA TRP A 29 -11.75 -9.11 -2.00
C TRP A 29 -11.43 -10.18 -3.06
N GLY A 30 -12.19 -11.27 -3.07
CA GLY A 30 -12.04 -12.35 -4.03
C GLY A 30 -12.88 -12.10 -5.27
N LYS A 31 -12.58 -12.82 -6.34
CA LYS A 31 -13.43 -12.85 -7.54
C LYS A 31 -14.29 -14.10 -7.50
N SER A 32 -15.58 -13.93 -7.66
CA SER A 32 -16.55 -15.03 -7.82
C SER A 32 -16.82 -15.35 -9.29
N ASP A 33 -16.65 -14.35 -10.16
CA ASP A 33 -16.78 -14.42 -11.61
C ASP A 33 -15.51 -13.84 -12.28
N ALA A 34 -15.21 -14.29 -13.50
CA ALA A 34 -14.10 -13.75 -14.29
C ALA A 34 -14.27 -12.26 -14.65
N THR A 35 -15.51 -11.76 -14.62
CA THR A 35 -15.87 -10.36 -14.87
C THR A 35 -15.75 -9.46 -13.64
N ASP A 36 -15.50 -10.01 -12.46
CA ASP A 36 -15.30 -9.22 -11.25
C ASP A 36 -14.00 -8.41 -11.33
N LEU A 37 -14.06 -7.15 -10.92
CA LEU A 37 -12.93 -6.22 -10.86
C LEU A 37 -12.72 -5.69 -9.45
N ARG A 38 -11.47 -5.74 -8.98
CA ARG A 38 -11.03 -5.12 -7.73
C ARG A 38 -10.39 -3.78 -8.08
N VAL A 39 -11.02 -2.71 -7.63
CA VAL A 39 -10.52 -1.35 -7.85
C VAL A 39 -10.02 -0.82 -6.52
N MET A 40 -8.76 -0.41 -6.48
CA MET A 40 -8.14 0.21 -5.32
C MET A 40 -7.82 1.66 -5.66
N THR A 41 -8.24 2.58 -4.80
CA THR A 41 -7.77 3.96 -4.82
C THR A 41 -7.09 4.29 -3.50
N TRP A 42 -5.98 5.01 -3.58
CA TRP A 42 -5.19 5.33 -2.40
C TRP A 42 -4.42 6.63 -2.59
N ASN A 43 -4.59 7.55 -1.64
CA ASN A 43 -3.65 8.63 -1.41
C ASN A 43 -2.45 8.08 -0.60
N ILE A 44 -1.27 8.13 -1.20
CA ILE A 44 -0.07 7.49 -0.65
C ILE A 44 0.93 8.49 -0.05
N GLU A 45 0.55 9.77 0.08
CA GLU A 45 1.35 10.81 0.73
C GLU A 45 2.83 10.79 0.29
N ASP A 46 3.09 10.73 -1.02
CA ASP A 46 4.42 10.70 -1.65
C ASP A 46 5.29 9.48 -1.36
N GLY A 47 4.71 8.40 -0.80
CA GLY A 47 5.44 7.17 -0.55
C GLY A 47 5.98 6.48 -1.81
N ILE A 48 5.52 6.88 -3.01
CA ILE A 48 6.10 6.52 -4.31
C ILE A 48 6.62 7.79 -4.98
N CYS A 49 7.84 8.18 -4.63
CA CYS A 49 8.54 9.33 -5.18
C CYS A 49 9.97 8.95 -5.59
N SER A 50 10.64 9.78 -6.40
CA SER A 50 11.95 9.45 -6.94
C SER A 50 13.01 9.38 -5.84
N SER A 51 12.84 10.21 -4.81
CA SER A 51 13.72 10.31 -3.65
C SER A 51 13.44 9.29 -2.52
N ASN A 52 12.39 8.48 -2.60
CA ASN A 52 12.11 7.48 -1.55
C ASN A 52 13.08 6.30 -1.61
N ASP A 53 13.44 5.78 -0.44
CA ASP A 53 14.30 4.61 -0.24
C ASP A 53 13.57 3.32 -0.67
N LYS A 54 14.01 2.72 -1.78
CA LYS A 54 13.31 1.62 -2.47
C LYS A 54 13.80 0.25 -1.97
N LEU A 55 13.91 0.11 -0.65
CA LEU A 55 14.50 -1.04 0.02
C LEU A 55 13.45 -1.95 0.67
N ASP A 56 13.77 -3.24 0.84
CA ASP A 56 12.97 -4.15 1.67
C ASP A 56 13.29 -3.94 3.16
N ASN A 57 12.80 -2.82 3.70
CA ASN A 57 12.96 -2.41 5.10
C ASN A 57 11.61 -1.99 5.71
N SER A 58 11.60 -1.35 6.88
CA SER A 58 10.36 -0.86 7.51
C SER A 58 9.94 0.54 7.07
N GLY A 59 10.28 0.95 5.84
CA GLY A 59 9.92 2.24 5.25
C GLY A 59 8.63 2.22 4.42
N ASP A 60 8.18 3.42 4.06
CA ASP A 60 6.88 3.65 3.40
C ASP A 60 6.79 2.91 2.06
N TRP A 61 7.84 3.01 1.23
CA TRP A 61 7.92 2.30 -0.06
C TRP A 61 7.62 0.81 0.08
N ASN A 62 8.31 0.13 1.01
CA ASN A 62 8.08 -1.30 1.23
C ASN A 62 6.66 -1.56 1.75
N GLY A 63 6.15 -0.71 2.66
CA GLY A 63 4.77 -0.81 3.14
C GLY A 63 3.76 -0.78 1.99
N LEU A 64 3.89 0.18 1.08
CA LEU A 64 3.03 0.32 -0.10
C LEU A 64 3.15 -0.90 -1.03
N VAL A 65 4.38 -1.32 -1.34
CA VAL A 65 4.64 -2.52 -2.17
C VAL A 65 3.94 -3.75 -1.57
N ARG A 66 4.10 -3.98 -0.27
CA ARG A 66 3.53 -5.15 0.42
C ARG A 66 2.01 -5.11 0.42
N ILE A 67 1.41 -3.93 0.60
CA ILE A 67 -0.05 -3.77 0.57
C ILE A 67 -0.57 -4.04 -0.84
N VAL A 68 0.00 -3.42 -1.87
CA VAL A 68 -0.41 -3.66 -3.27
C VAL A 68 -0.21 -5.12 -3.66
N ALA A 69 0.92 -5.74 -3.29
CA ALA A 69 1.18 -7.15 -3.54
C ALA A 69 0.20 -8.09 -2.80
N SER A 70 -0.26 -7.71 -1.61
CA SER A 70 -1.24 -8.51 -0.85
C SER A 70 -2.66 -8.40 -1.42
N LEU A 71 -3.03 -7.22 -1.93
CA LEU A 71 -4.37 -6.94 -2.43
C LEU A 71 -4.51 -7.32 -3.92
N GLN A 72 -3.46 -7.18 -4.72
CA GLN A 72 -3.45 -7.47 -6.16
C GLN A 72 -4.66 -6.85 -6.90
N PRO A 73 -4.93 -5.53 -6.79
CA PRO A 73 -6.06 -4.92 -7.50
C PRO A 73 -5.99 -5.12 -9.01
N ASP A 74 -7.13 -5.14 -9.69
CA ASP A 74 -7.18 -5.16 -11.16
C ASP A 74 -7.04 -3.75 -11.75
N VAL A 75 -7.42 -2.74 -10.97
CA VAL A 75 -7.22 -1.32 -11.28
C VAL A 75 -6.71 -0.62 -10.03
N LEU A 76 -5.58 0.08 -10.15
CA LEU A 76 -4.96 0.84 -9.07
C LEU A 76 -4.93 2.33 -9.44
N ILE A 77 -5.50 3.17 -8.58
CA ILE A 77 -5.56 4.63 -8.74
C ILE A 77 -4.84 5.27 -7.56
N LEU A 78 -3.65 5.80 -7.81
CA LEU A 78 -2.82 6.42 -6.78
C LEU A 78 -2.91 7.95 -6.87
N GLN A 79 -2.92 8.59 -5.70
CA GLN A 79 -2.93 10.05 -5.51
C GLN A 79 -1.77 10.46 -4.61
N GLU A 80 -1.34 11.72 -4.68
CA GLU A 80 -0.11 12.20 -4.01
C GLU A 80 1.08 11.30 -4.39
N CYS A 81 1.26 11.15 -5.70
CA CYS A 81 2.36 10.39 -6.26
C CYS A 81 3.44 11.36 -6.73
N GLY A 82 4.70 11.04 -6.41
CA GLY A 82 5.83 11.81 -6.88
C GLY A 82 6.50 12.67 -5.81
N ASP A 83 7.42 13.49 -6.25
CA ASP A 83 8.28 14.36 -5.46
C ASP A 83 7.59 15.68 -5.09
N ASN A 84 6.95 15.71 -3.91
CA ASN A 84 6.35 16.91 -3.36
C ASN A 84 7.26 17.60 -2.33
N GLY A 85 7.66 18.84 -2.64
CA GLY A 85 8.49 19.64 -1.73
C GLY A 85 7.83 19.93 -0.37
N GLY A 86 6.48 19.88 -0.28
CA GLY A 86 5.72 20.08 0.96
C GLY A 86 5.85 18.95 1.98
N ASN A 87 6.09 17.71 1.51
CA ASN A 87 6.23 16.51 2.36
C ASN A 87 7.68 16.07 2.52
N GLY A 88 8.64 16.92 2.11
CA GLY A 88 10.07 16.67 2.28
C GLY A 88 10.66 15.69 1.26
N THR A 89 9.92 15.36 0.19
CA THR A 89 10.38 14.50 -0.90
C THR A 89 10.69 15.34 -2.16
N GLY A 90 11.90 15.18 -2.70
CA GLY A 90 12.38 15.88 -3.90
C GLY A 90 12.20 17.41 -3.94
N THR A 91 12.07 17.98 -5.15
CA THR A 91 12.08 19.45 -5.39
C THR A 91 10.73 20.04 -5.81
N GLY A 92 9.62 19.28 -5.68
CA GLY A 92 8.27 19.78 -5.93
C GLY A 92 7.85 19.88 -7.41
N LEU A 93 8.59 19.28 -8.34
CA LEU A 93 8.25 19.26 -9.76
C LEU A 93 8.32 17.83 -10.30
N ASP A 94 7.18 17.16 -10.34
CA ASP A 94 7.04 15.86 -10.98
C ASP A 94 6.86 15.99 -12.49
N SER A 95 7.81 15.44 -13.23
CA SER A 95 7.58 15.17 -14.66
C SER A 95 6.85 13.84 -14.82
N THR A 96 6.00 13.73 -15.84
CA THR A 96 5.37 12.45 -16.17
C THR A 96 6.41 11.36 -16.45
N THR A 97 7.56 11.72 -17.01
CA THR A 97 8.70 10.81 -17.21
C THR A 97 9.21 10.25 -15.90
N THR A 98 9.48 11.11 -14.91
CA THR A 98 9.97 10.70 -13.58
C THR A 98 9.00 9.72 -12.95
N LEU A 99 7.73 10.11 -12.84
CA LEU A 99 6.73 9.29 -12.16
C LEU A 99 6.44 7.98 -12.92
N THR A 100 6.51 7.98 -14.25
CA THR A 100 6.42 6.74 -15.04
C THR A 100 7.58 5.78 -14.71
N THR A 101 8.80 6.29 -14.60
CA THR A 101 9.95 5.47 -14.19
C THR A 101 9.80 4.97 -12.76
N VAL A 102 9.35 5.80 -11.82
CA VAL A 102 9.15 5.37 -10.43
C VAL A 102 8.06 4.30 -10.33
N LEU A 103 6.96 4.42 -11.09
CA LEU A 103 5.91 3.40 -11.14
C LEU A 103 6.41 2.08 -11.75
N ASP A 104 7.27 2.14 -12.77
CA ASP A 104 7.91 0.96 -13.33
C ASP A 104 8.80 0.27 -12.29
N LEU A 105 9.64 1.03 -11.59
CA LEU A 105 10.46 0.51 -10.48
C LEU A 105 9.60 -0.08 -9.34
N PHE A 106 8.45 0.51 -9.06
CA PHE A 106 7.52 0.03 -8.03
C PHE A 106 6.96 -1.36 -8.36
N PHE A 107 6.66 -1.64 -9.63
CA PHE A 107 6.17 -2.97 -10.04
C PHE A 107 7.30 -3.96 -10.34
N HIS A 108 8.36 -3.52 -11.00
CA HIS A 108 9.35 -4.39 -11.65
C HIS A 108 10.74 -4.37 -10.98
N GLY A 109 11.00 -3.42 -10.08
CA GLY A 109 12.32 -3.24 -9.49
C GLY A 109 13.36 -2.80 -10.53
N GLY A 110 14.61 -3.25 -10.37
CA GLY A 110 15.72 -2.91 -11.27
C GLY A 110 16.72 -1.94 -10.65
N ASN A 111 17.49 -1.24 -11.49
CA ASN A 111 18.44 -0.23 -11.01
C ASN A 111 17.72 1.08 -10.74
N ASP A 112 17.94 1.69 -9.58
CA ASP A 112 17.37 2.99 -9.23
C ASP A 112 18.22 4.12 -9.87
N PRO A 113 17.70 4.85 -10.87
CA PRO A 113 18.45 5.92 -11.53
C PRO A 113 18.50 7.21 -10.71
N PHE A 114 17.69 7.34 -9.65
CA PHE A 114 17.58 8.54 -8.83
C PHE A 114 18.48 8.48 -7.61
N GLN A 115 18.50 7.33 -6.93
CA GLN A 115 19.34 7.12 -5.74
C GLN A 115 20.58 6.27 -6.01
N GLY A 116 20.65 5.60 -7.16
CA GLY A 116 21.69 4.62 -7.46
C GLY A 116 21.44 3.27 -6.76
N GLY A 117 22.13 2.24 -7.23
CA GLY A 117 21.97 0.88 -6.71
C GLY A 117 20.73 0.17 -7.26
N ALA A 118 20.30 -0.90 -6.57
CA ALA A 118 19.17 -1.72 -6.98
C ALA A 118 17.96 -1.48 -6.07
N VAL A 119 16.77 -1.46 -6.66
CA VAL A 119 15.49 -1.53 -5.96
C VAL A 119 15.33 -2.93 -5.40
N THR A 120 15.22 -3.05 -4.08
CA THR A 120 15.16 -4.33 -3.38
C THR A 120 13.78 -4.63 -2.78
N SER A 121 12.81 -3.73 -2.96
CA SER A 121 11.39 -3.97 -2.71
C SER A 121 10.57 -3.50 -3.91
N TYR A 122 9.83 -4.40 -4.54
CA TYR A 122 8.91 -4.11 -5.65
C TYR A 122 7.81 -5.18 -5.73
N VAL A 123 6.68 -4.89 -6.36
CA VAL A 123 5.48 -5.74 -6.33
C VAL A 123 5.75 -7.16 -6.83
N GLN A 124 6.41 -7.30 -7.99
CA GLN A 124 6.71 -8.62 -8.57
C GLN A 124 7.74 -9.43 -7.77
N GLN A 125 8.49 -8.82 -6.84
CA GLN A 125 9.34 -9.56 -5.93
C GLN A 125 8.53 -10.47 -5.00
N PHE A 126 7.32 -10.02 -4.63
CA PHE A 126 6.43 -10.74 -3.71
C PHE A 126 5.35 -11.53 -4.45
N VAL A 127 4.94 -11.07 -5.63
CA VAL A 127 3.98 -11.77 -6.48
C VAL A 127 4.44 -11.73 -7.94
N PRO A 128 5.34 -12.64 -8.37
CA PRO A 128 6.00 -12.57 -9.68
C PRO A 128 5.10 -12.58 -10.92
N GLY A 129 3.86 -13.04 -10.79
CA GLY A 129 2.89 -13.09 -11.89
C GLY A 129 1.87 -11.97 -11.90
N TYR A 130 1.91 -11.05 -10.92
CA TYR A 130 0.95 -9.95 -10.83
C TYR A 130 1.54 -8.69 -11.47
N ASP A 131 0.82 -8.14 -12.44
CA ASP A 131 1.24 -6.98 -13.22
C ASP A 131 0.03 -6.12 -13.61
N LEU A 132 0.29 -4.83 -13.80
CA LEU A 132 -0.64 -3.83 -14.33
C LEU A 132 0.02 -3.17 -15.56
N PRO A 133 -0.05 -3.82 -16.74
CA PRO A 133 0.77 -3.45 -17.90
C PRO A 133 0.40 -2.10 -18.53
N ASN A 134 -0.74 -1.52 -18.13
CA ASN A 134 -1.18 -0.22 -18.60
C ASN A 134 -1.06 0.76 -17.44
N SER A 135 -0.11 1.70 -17.54
CA SER A 135 0.03 2.82 -16.61
C SER A 135 -0.34 4.12 -17.31
N PHE A 136 -0.94 5.04 -16.54
CA PHE A 136 -1.23 6.39 -16.98
C PHE A 136 -0.82 7.35 -15.87
N VAL A 137 -0.03 8.35 -16.22
CA VAL A 137 0.36 9.44 -15.33
C VAL A 137 -0.30 10.72 -15.81
N ASN A 138 -1.06 11.37 -14.95
CA ASN A 138 -1.69 12.65 -15.27
C ASN A 138 -0.62 13.75 -15.36
N THR A 139 -0.75 14.62 -16.37
CA THR A 139 0.13 15.77 -16.59
C THR A 139 -0.27 16.99 -15.76
N THR A 140 -1.40 16.94 -15.06
CA THR A 140 -1.96 18.07 -14.31
C THR A 140 -1.59 17.95 -12.84
N SER A 141 -0.85 18.93 -12.32
CA SER A 141 -0.61 19.12 -10.88
C SER A 141 -1.83 19.74 -10.21
N ASP A 142 -2.11 19.35 -8.98
CA ASP A 142 -3.21 19.84 -8.15
C ASP A 142 -2.86 21.04 -7.25
N GLY A 143 -1.59 21.48 -7.22
CA GLY A 143 -1.15 22.76 -6.65
C GLY A 143 -0.27 22.62 -5.42
#